data_AF-D4M121-F1
#
_entry.id   AF-D4M121-F1
#
_cell.length_a   1.000
_cell.length_b   1.000
_cell.length_c   1.000
_cell.angle_alpha   90.00
_cell.angle_beta   90.00
_cell.angle_gamma   90.00
#
_symmetry.space_group_name_H-M   'P 1'
#
loop_
_entity.id
_entity.type
_entity.pdbx_description
1 polymer ?
#
loop_
_entity_poly.entity_id
_entity_poly.type
_entity_poly.pdbx_seq_one_letter_code
_entity_poly.pdbx_strand_id
1 'polypeptide(L)'
;MPKIEYKSIKFQQKSLELINLVNQVVEEYQAQGYELTLRQAYYQLVARGYIPNNERSYKNIGNLINDGRLAGLIDWHSITDRTRNLRSNSHWDNPADVIASARYSYLLNKWDGQPNYVEVWVEKDALVDIVGQACRPLDTPYFSCRGYTSQSEMWSAAQRFISQDYRDNRVIIHLGDHDPSGIDMTRDIQERLQMFGADVYVKRVALTMNQIGTYNPPPNPAKITDSRASKYIDEYGNESWELDALEPQVITDLITNEVTALRNDEIYRSVCDSEERGKDELKMIERNYDKAVAFLESEE
;
A
#
# COMPACT_ATOMS: atom_id res chain seq x y z
N MET A 1 9.63 -13.23 -18.05
CA MET A 1 9.54 -13.89 -16.74
C MET A 1 10.55 -15.03 -16.70
N PRO A 2 11.67 -14.90 -15.95
CA PRO A 2 12.70 -15.92 -15.84
C PRO A 2 12.20 -17.12 -15.00
N LYS A 3 11.72 -18.16 -15.67
CA LYS A 3 11.57 -19.52 -15.12
C LYS A 3 12.86 -20.29 -15.42
N ILE A 4 13.84 -20.17 -14.53
CA ILE A 4 15.17 -20.78 -14.69
C ILE A 4 15.29 -21.92 -13.69
N GLU A 5 15.57 -23.13 -14.19
CA GLU A 5 15.86 -24.30 -13.37
C GLU A 5 17.31 -24.25 -12.88
N TYR A 6 17.48 -24.28 -11.56
CA TYR A 6 18.77 -24.38 -10.88
C TYR A 6 18.94 -25.72 -10.14
N LYS A 7 17.84 -26.41 -9.84
CA LYS A 7 17.83 -27.70 -9.15
C LYS A 7 16.69 -28.57 -9.64
N SER A 8 17.01 -29.76 -10.13
CA SER A 8 16.02 -30.78 -10.44
C SER A 8 15.42 -31.33 -9.14
N ILE A 9 14.15 -31.01 -8.88
CA ILE A 9 13.39 -31.46 -7.70
C ILE A 9 12.23 -32.35 -8.17
N LYS A 10 12.09 -33.54 -7.56
CA LYS A 10 10.97 -34.44 -7.83
C LYS A 10 9.78 -34.06 -6.95
N PHE A 11 8.77 -33.43 -7.54
CA PHE A 11 7.52 -33.09 -6.87
C PHE A 11 6.52 -34.25 -6.89
N GLN A 12 5.71 -34.35 -5.84
CA GLN A 12 4.51 -35.18 -5.88
C GLN A 12 3.42 -34.49 -6.71
N GLN A 13 2.48 -35.25 -7.25
CA GLN A 13 1.40 -34.72 -8.09
C GLN A 13 0.63 -33.57 -7.39
N LYS A 14 0.30 -33.74 -6.10
CA LYS A 14 -0.36 -32.70 -5.30
C LYS A 14 0.46 -31.41 -5.17
N SER A 15 1.78 -31.53 -5.14
CA SER A 15 2.67 -30.36 -5.08
C SER A 15 2.71 -29.62 -6.41
N LEU A 16 2.67 -30.33 -7.54
CA LEU A 16 2.56 -29.72 -8.87
C LEU A 16 1.23 -29.00 -9.06
N GLU A 17 0.13 -29.62 -8.64
CA GLU A 17 -1.20 -29.00 -8.66
C GLU A 17 -1.21 -27.70 -7.84
N LEU A 18 -0.63 -27.72 -6.65
CA LEU A 18 -0.56 -26.54 -5.79
C LEU A 18 0.38 -25.45 -6.35
N ILE A 19 1.47 -25.81 -7.02
CA ILE A 19 2.33 -24.86 -7.75
C ILE A 19 1.54 -24.18 -8.88
N ASN A 20 0.71 -24.93 -9.62
CA ASN A 20 -0.13 -24.36 -10.67
C ASN A 20 -1.15 -23.37 -10.10
N LEU A 21 -1.78 -23.69 -8.96
CA LEU A 21 -2.68 -22.78 -8.27
C LEU A 21 -1.96 -21.49 -7.80
N VAL A 22 -0.73 -21.62 -7.28
CA VAL A 22 0.10 -20.45 -6.94
C VAL A 22 0.35 -19.57 -8.16
N ASN A 23 0.78 -20.16 -9.28
CA ASN A 23 1.04 -19.42 -10.52
C ASN A 23 -0.23 -18.71 -11.02
N GLN A 24 -1.38 -19.39 -11.00
CA GLN A 24 -2.64 -18.79 -11.40
C GLN A 24 -3.00 -17.57 -10.54
N VAL A 25 -2.91 -17.69 -9.21
CA VAL A 25 -3.17 -16.57 -8.30
C VAL A 25 -2.22 -15.42 -8.59
N VAL A 26 -0.92 -15.68 -8.74
CA VAL A 26 0.06 -14.64 -9.08
C VAL A 26 -0.30 -13.95 -10.40
N GLU A 27 -0.59 -14.72 -11.46
CA GLU A 27 -0.88 -14.18 -12.79
C GLU A 27 -2.14 -13.31 -12.78
N GLU A 28 -3.19 -13.70 -12.03
CA GLU A 28 -4.40 -12.90 -11.80
C GLU A 28 -4.08 -11.53 -11.19
N TYR A 29 -3.19 -11.49 -10.19
CA TYR A 29 -2.79 -10.25 -9.52
C TYR A 29 -1.84 -9.40 -10.35
N GLN A 30 -0.90 -10.01 -11.06
CA GLN A 30 0.00 -9.31 -11.96
C GLN A 30 -0.75 -8.66 -13.12
N ALA A 31 -1.81 -9.30 -13.64
CA ALA A 31 -2.67 -8.72 -14.66
C ALA A 31 -3.39 -7.44 -14.19
N GLN A 32 -3.58 -7.29 -12.87
CA GLN A 32 -4.14 -6.11 -12.22
C GLN A 32 -3.07 -5.10 -11.78
N GLY A 33 -1.78 -5.37 -12.03
CA GLY A 33 -0.67 -4.50 -11.61
C GLY A 33 -0.20 -4.70 -10.16
N TYR A 34 -0.64 -5.76 -9.49
CA TYR A 34 -0.20 -6.10 -8.14
C TYR A 34 0.92 -7.14 -8.17
N GLU A 35 1.98 -6.90 -7.39
CA GLU A 35 2.98 -7.92 -7.04
C GLU A 35 2.65 -8.51 -5.68
N LEU A 36 2.69 -9.83 -5.52
CA LEU A 36 2.37 -10.47 -4.24
C LEU A 36 3.62 -10.75 -3.41
N THR A 37 3.50 -10.59 -2.09
CA THR A 37 4.43 -11.23 -1.14
C THR A 37 4.01 -12.67 -0.88
N LEU A 38 4.91 -13.47 -0.28
CA LEU A 38 4.60 -14.85 0.14
C LEU A 38 3.35 -14.94 1.02
N ARG A 39 3.19 -13.97 1.94
CA ARG A 39 2.03 -13.91 2.85
C ARG A 39 0.73 -13.63 2.12
N GLN A 40 0.76 -12.70 1.17
CA GLN A 40 -0.41 -12.37 0.37
C GLN A 40 -0.81 -13.56 -0.51
N ALA A 41 0.14 -14.20 -1.19
CA ALA A 41 -0.13 -15.41 -1.97
C ALA A 41 -0.78 -16.51 -1.10
N TYR A 42 -0.28 -16.73 0.12
CA TYR A 42 -0.89 -17.68 1.07
C TYR A 42 -2.36 -17.35 1.37
N TYR A 43 -2.67 -16.10 1.74
CA TYR A 43 -4.05 -15.74 2.08
C TYR A 43 -4.98 -15.81 0.86
N GLN A 44 -4.49 -15.51 -0.34
CA GLN A 44 -5.27 -15.64 -1.56
C GLN A 44 -5.61 -17.09 -1.91
N LEU A 45 -4.74 -18.04 -1.58
CA LEU A 45 -5.03 -19.48 -1.68
C LEU A 45 -6.02 -19.94 -0.59
N VAL A 46 -5.91 -19.40 0.62
CA VAL A 46 -6.86 -19.67 1.73
C VAL A 46 -8.27 -19.16 1.39
N ALA A 47 -8.38 -17.92 0.93
CA ALA A 47 -9.66 -17.29 0.57
C ALA A 47 -10.38 -18.04 -0.56
N ARG A 48 -9.63 -18.61 -1.51
CA ARG A 48 -10.15 -19.48 -2.59
C ARG A 48 -10.42 -20.93 -2.15
N GLY A 49 -10.17 -21.27 -0.89
CA GLY A 49 -10.42 -22.61 -0.34
C GLY A 49 -9.42 -23.68 -0.80
N TYR A 50 -8.29 -23.29 -1.39
CA TYR A 50 -7.28 -24.25 -1.89
C TYR A 50 -6.44 -24.87 -0.78
N ILE A 51 -6.22 -24.13 0.31
CA ILE A 51 -5.43 -24.58 1.47
C ILE A 51 -6.08 -24.14 2.78
N PRO A 52 -5.85 -24.86 3.90
CA PRO A 52 -6.38 -24.47 5.19
C PRO A 52 -5.61 -23.28 5.78
N ASN A 53 -6.31 -22.44 6.56
CA ASN A 53 -5.69 -21.33 7.28
C ASN A 53 -5.01 -21.80 8.58
N ASN A 54 -3.73 -22.15 8.53
CA ASN A 54 -2.92 -22.44 9.73
C ASN A 54 -1.42 -22.32 9.46
N GLU A 55 -0.63 -22.20 10.53
CA GLU A 55 0.83 -22.03 10.44
C GLU A 55 1.55 -23.15 9.68
N ARG A 56 1.06 -24.39 9.79
CA ARG A 56 1.64 -25.54 9.09
C ARG A 56 1.47 -25.38 7.58
N SER A 57 0.29 -24.95 7.15
CA SER A 57 -0.04 -24.63 5.76
C SER A 57 0.85 -23.50 5.23
N TYR A 58 1.02 -22.43 6.02
CA TYR A 58 1.90 -21.31 5.67
C TYR A 58 3.35 -21.75 5.44
N LYS A 59 3.92 -22.53 6.36
CA LYS A 59 5.29 -23.07 6.22
C LYS A 59 5.43 -23.98 5.01
N ASN A 60 4.42 -24.81 4.74
CA ASN A 60 4.41 -25.70 3.57
C ASN A 60 4.41 -24.91 2.26
N ILE A 61 3.61 -23.84 2.16
CA ILE A 61 3.57 -22.95 1.00
C ILE A 61 4.90 -22.22 0.80
N GLY A 62 5.51 -21.72 1.86
CA GLY A 62 6.83 -21.09 1.79
C GLY A 62 7.89 -22.04 1.21
N ASN A 63 7.94 -23.28 1.70
CA ASN A 63 8.86 -24.29 1.20
C ASN A 63 8.56 -24.67 -0.26
N LEU A 64 7.28 -24.86 -0.60
CA LEU A 64 6.85 -25.23 -1.95
C LEU A 64 7.20 -24.15 -2.98
N ILE A 65 7.01 -22.87 -2.64
CA ILE A 65 7.37 -21.76 -3.53
C ILE A 65 8.88 -21.70 -3.74
N ASN A 66 9.66 -21.88 -2.68
CA ASN A 66 11.11 -21.91 -2.76
C ASN A 66 11.61 -23.04 -3.68
N ASP A 67 11.11 -24.26 -3.47
CA ASP A 67 11.48 -25.40 -4.31
C ASP A 67 10.98 -25.24 -5.75
N GLY A 68 9.76 -24.72 -5.95
CA GLY A 68 9.20 -24.42 -7.25
C GLY A 68 10.04 -23.40 -8.04
N ARG A 69 10.63 -22.40 -7.37
CA ARG A 69 11.57 -21.46 -7.99
C ARG A 69 12.86 -22.13 -8.41
N LEU A 70 13.47 -22.90 -7.51
CA LEU A 70 14.70 -23.63 -7.81
C LEU A 70 14.51 -24.62 -8.96
N ALA A 71 13.32 -25.19 -9.12
CA ALA A 71 12.96 -26.10 -10.20
C ALA A 71 12.49 -25.39 -11.48
N GLY A 72 12.48 -24.05 -11.54
CA GLY A 72 12.01 -23.29 -12.70
C GLY A 72 10.49 -23.38 -12.96
N LEU A 73 9.70 -23.81 -11.97
CA LEU A 73 8.24 -23.94 -12.09
C LEU A 73 7.51 -22.66 -11.65
N ILE A 74 8.12 -21.85 -10.79
CA ILE A 74 7.63 -20.56 -10.32
C ILE A 74 8.64 -19.48 -10.73
N ASP A 75 8.14 -18.38 -11.26
CA ASP A 75 8.97 -17.27 -11.70
C ASP A 75 9.75 -16.62 -10.52
N TRP A 76 10.97 -16.15 -10.78
CA TRP A 76 11.79 -15.54 -9.74
C TRP A 76 11.27 -14.17 -9.28
N HIS A 77 10.54 -13.47 -10.12
CA HIS A 77 9.95 -12.15 -9.86
C HIS A 77 8.45 -12.20 -9.53
N SER A 78 7.80 -13.38 -9.59
CA SER A 78 6.35 -13.50 -9.28
C SER A 78 5.97 -13.18 -7.84
N ILE A 79 6.89 -13.39 -6.89
CA ILE A 79 6.63 -13.23 -5.46
C ILE A 79 7.77 -12.44 -4.82
N THR A 80 7.54 -11.17 -4.50
CA THR A 80 8.61 -10.26 -4.10
C THR A 80 8.89 -10.28 -2.60
N ASP A 81 10.16 -10.20 -2.21
CA ASP A 81 10.59 -9.81 -0.87
C ASP A 81 11.00 -8.34 -0.90
N ARG A 82 10.13 -7.48 -0.37
CA ARG A 82 10.24 -6.02 -0.50
C ARG A 82 11.26 -5.40 0.46
N THR A 83 11.94 -6.20 1.28
CA THR A 83 12.84 -5.70 2.34
C THR A 83 14.30 -5.53 1.90
N ARG A 84 14.68 -5.94 0.68
CA ARG A 84 16.10 -6.03 0.26
C ARG A 84 16.33 -5.47 -1.15
N ASN A 85 16.52 -4.15 -1.26
CA ASN A 85 16.85 -3.49 -2.53
C ASN A 85 18.33 -3.08 -2.58
N LEU A 86 18.99 -3.38 -3.70
CA LEU A 86 20.33 -2.87 -4.01
C LEU A 86 20.27 -1.35 -4.19
N ARG A 87 21.16 -0.61 -3.53
CA ARG A 87 21.29 0.84 -3.68
C ARG A 87 22.50 1.17 -4.56
N SER A 88 22.32 2.00 -5.57
CA SER A 88 23.38 2.55 -6.43
C SER A 88 23.10 4.01 -6.75
N ASN A 89 24.13 4.75 -7.17
CA ASN A 89 23.96 6.13 -7.66
C ASN A 89 23.28 6.14 -9.04
N SER A 90 22.55 7.21 -9.34
CA SER A 90 22.03 7.47 -10.68
C SER A 90 23.16 7.99 -11.58
N HIS A 91 23.24 7.47 -12.80
CA HIS A 91 24.14 7.91 -13.85
C HIS A 91 23.32 8.26 -15.10
N TRP A 92 23.78 9.24 -15.87
CA TRP A 92 23.11 9.77 -17.06
C TRP A 92 24.12 9.86 -18.21
N ASP A 93 23.69 9.63 -19.45
CA ASP A 93 24.60 9.64 -20.60
C ASP A 93 24.92 11.07 -21.05
N ASN A 94 23.95 11.98 -20.94
CA ASN A 94 24.12 13.40 -21.23
C ASN A 94 23.26 14.30 -20.30
N PRO A 95 23.51 15.62 -20.26
CA PRO A 95 22.77 16.54 -19.41
C PRO A 95 21.25 16.66 -19.71
N ALA A 96 20.82 16.47 -20.97
CA ALA A 96 19.41 16.51 -21.32
C ALA A 96 18.63 15.34 -20.68
N ASP A 97 19.28 14.18 -20.51
CA ASP A 97 18.68 13.03 -19.82
C ASP A 97 18.34 13.34 -18.36
N VAL A 98 19.12 14.21 -17.70
CA VAL A 98 18.81 14.67 -16.34
C VAL A 98 17.51 15.47 -16.33
N ILE A 99 17.29 16.31 -17.34
CA ILE A 99 16.05 17.09 -17.49
C ILE A 99 14.87 16.17 -17.79
N ALA A 100 15.07 15.15 -18.64
CA ALA A 100 14.06 14.14 -18.90
C ALA A 100 13.64 13.37 -17.63
N SER A 101 14.62 13.03 -16.77
CA SER A 101 14.36 12.45 -15.46
C SER A 101 13.62 13.41 -14.54
N ALA A 102 14.08 14.67 -14.46
CA ALA A 102 13.46 15.70 -13.66
C ALA A 102 11.99 15.90 -14.06
N ARG A 103 11.69 15.89 -15.36
CA ARG A 103 10.33 15.93 -15.93
C ARG A 103 9.47 14.76 -15.47
N TYR A 104 10.00 13.54 -15.45
CA TYR A 104 9.27 12.37 -14.97
C TYR A 104 8.94 12.47 -13.48
N SER A 105 9.87 13.02 -12.67
CA SER A 105 9.68 13.22 -11.23
C SER A 105 9.03 14.55 -10.85
N TYR A 106 8.74 15.43 -11.82
CA TYR A 106 8.14 16.73 -11.56
C TYR A 106 6.69 16.54 -11.13
N LEU A 107 6.44 16.81 -9.85
CA LEU A 107 5.12 16.72 -9.24
C LEU A 107 4.88 18.01 -8.44
N LEU A 108 3.70 18.57 -8.63
CA LEU A 108 3.20 19.63 -7.74
C LEU A 108 2.38 18.97 -6.64
N ASN A 109 2.40 19.56 -5.45
CA ASN A 109 1.55 19.10 -4.35
C ASN A 109 0.07 19.34 -4.72
N LYS A 110 -0.64 18.27 -5.07
CA LYS A 110 -2.05 18.34 -5.51
C LYS A 110 -3.01 18.61 -4.37
N TRP A 111 -2.51 18.56 -3.14
CA TRP A 111 -3.22 18.95 -1.93
C TRP A 111 -3.01 20.41 -1.56
N ASP A 112 -2.20 21.18 -2.28
CA ASP A 112 -2.07 22.61 -2.05
C ASP A 112 -3.39 23.34 -2.34
N GLY A 113 -3.77 24.27 -1.47
CA GLY A 113 -5.06 24.98 -1.53
C GLY A 113 -6.32 24.15 -1.24
N GLN A 114 -6.21 22.83 -0.99
CA GLN A 114 -7.36 21.99 -0.62
C GLN A 114 -7.90 22.36 0.78
N PRO A 115 -9.24 22.31 1.01
CA PRO A 115 -9.83 22.61 2.31
C PRO A 115 -9.47 21.58 3.38
N ASN A 116 -9.09 20.38 2.97
CA ASN A 116 -8.78 19.28 3.88
C ASN A 116 -7.33 18.82 3.70
N TYR A 117 -6.71 18.34 4.78
CA TYR A 117 -5.48 17.54 4.73
C TYR A 117 -5.80 16.11 5.12
N VAL A 118 -5.42 15.17 4.26
CA VAL A 118 -5.82 13.76 4.37
C VAL A 118 -4.59 12.87 4.33
N GLU A 119 -4.51 11.92 5.25
CA GLU A 119 -3.53 10.83 5.20
C GLU A 119 -4.23 9.47 5.26
N VAL A 120 -3.63 8.45 4.67
CA VAL A 120 -4.15 7.07 4.70
C VAL A 120 -3.23 6.18 5.52
N TRP A 121 -3.74 5.63 6.61
CA TRP A 121 -2.97 4.85 7.57
C TRP A 121 -3.45 3.41 7.57
N VAL A 122 -2.51 2.47 7.48
CA VAL A 122 -2.80 1.03 7.53
C VAL A 122 -2.10 0.37 8.70
N GLU A 123 -2.82 -0.45 9.45
CA GLU A 123 -2.27 -1.20 10.57
C GLU A 123 -1.09 -2.10 10.13
N LYS A 124 -1.23 -2.76 8.98
CA LYS A 124 -0.32 -3.81 8.51
C LYS A 124 0.68 -3.34 7.46
N ASP A 125 1.95 -3.57 7.76
CA ASP A 125 3.06 -3.31 6.83
C ASP A 125 2.95 -4.07 5.51
N ALA A 126 2.42 -5.31 5.54
CA ALA A 126 2.25 -6.12 4.34
C ALA A 126 1.32 -5.49 3.29
N LEU A 127 0.44 -4.58 3.72
CA LEU A 127 -0.54 -3.89 2.87
C LEU A 127 -0.07 -2.50 2.44
N VAL A 128 1.08 -2.02 2.91
CA VAL A 128 1.57 -0.66 2.64
C VAL A 128 1.71 -0.37 1.14
N ASP A 129 2.09 -1.37 0.33
CA ASP A 129 2.23 -1.18 -1.11
C ASP A 129 0.88 -1.17 -1.83
N ILE A 130 -0.11 -1.97 -1.38
CA ILE A 130 -1.48 -1.92 -1.93
C ILE A 130 -2.09 -0.56 -1.63
N VAL A 131 -1.94 -0.08 -0.39
CA VAL A 131 -2.36 1.26 0.02
C VAL A 131 -1.61 2.31 -0.81
N GLY A 132 -0.31 2.15 -1.01
CA GLY A 132 0.50 3.05 -1.82
C GLY A 132 0.05 3.10 -3.28
N GLN A 133 -0.38 1.98 -3.87
CA GLN A 133 -0.93 1.94 -5.22
C GLN A 133 -2.24 2.75 -5.33
N ALA A 134 -3.08 2.74 -4.29
CA ALA A 134 -4.28 3.58 -4.23
C ALA A 134 -3.95 5.07 -4.01
N CYS A 135 -2.97 5.37 -3.13
CA CYS A 135 -2.70 6.73 -2.69
C CYS A 135 -1.83 7.53 -3.66
N ARG A 136 -0.86 6.91 -4.35
CA ARG A 136 0.07 7.60 -5.27
C ARG A 136 -0.66 8.34 -6.42
N PRO A 137 -1.66 7.75 -7.11
CA PRO A 137 -2.42 8.47 -8.12
C PRO A 137 -3.15 9.70 -7.56
N LEU A 138 -3.54 9.65 -6.29
CA LEU A 138 -4.27 10.71 -5.58
C LEU A 138 -3.35 11.74 -4.92
N ASP A 139 -2.03 11.54 -5.01
CA ASP A 139 -1.00 12.33 -4.32
C ASP A 139 -1.21 12.40 -2.80
N THR A 140 -1.78 11.34 -2.22
CA THR A 140 -2.12 11.30 -0.80
C THR A 140 -1.01 10.63 0.01
N PRO A 141 -0.53 11.24 1.11
CA PRO A 141 0.43 10.59 2.00
C PRO A 141 -0.17 9.33 2.64
N TYR A 142 0.65 8.29 2.78
CA TYR A 142 0.24 7.04 3.42
C TYR A 142 1.28 6.52 4.40
N PHE A 143 0.82 5.82 5.43
CA PHE A 143 1.62 5.37 6.56
C PHE A 143 1.24 3.95 6.98
N SER A 144 2.24 3.15 7.36
CA SER A 144 2.02 1.83 7.98
C SER A 144 2.33 1.90 9.47
N CYS A 145 1.32 1.67 10.30
CA CYS A 145 1.43 1.72 11.77
C CYS A 145 2.27 0.56 12.33
N ARG A 146 2.27 -0.61 11.66
CA ARG A 146 2.89 -1.86 12.12
C ARG A 146 2.35 -2.31 13.48
N GLY A 147 1.03 -2.29 13.63
CA GLY A 147 0.37 -2.40 14.94
C GLY A 147 0.37 -1.05 15.66
N TYR A 148 0.58 -1.05 16.98
CA TYR A 148 0.62 0.19 17.76
C TYR A 148 1.82 1.07 17.39
N THR A 149 1.54 2.26 16.86
CA THR A 149 2.55 3.24 16.47
C THR A 149 3.37 3.70 17.67
N SER A 150 4.68 3.88 17.47
CA SER A 150 5.58 4.39 18.51
C SER A 150 5.27 5.84 18.87
N GLN A 151 5.65 6.26 20.09
CA GLN A 151 5.43 7.65 20.54
C GLN A 151 6.14 8.68 19.68
N SER A 152 7.35 8.38 19.19
CA SER A 152 8.08 9.31 18.31
C SER A 152 7.35 9.52 16.99
N GLU A 153 6.85 8.45 16.38
CA GLU A 153 6.08 8.53 15.13
C GLU A 153 4.74 9.25 15.35
N MET A 154 4.04 8.98 16.45
CA MET A 154 2.80 9.70 16.79
C MET A 154 3.03 11.19 17.05
N TRP A 155 4.13 11.54 17.72
CA TRP A 155 4.51 12.94 17.95
C TRP A 155 4.84 13.63 16.62
N SER A 156 5.65 13.01 15.76
CA SER A 156 5.98 13.54 14.44
C SER A 156 4.74 13.70 13.55
N ALA A 157 3.81 12.76 13.59
CA ALA A 157 2.52 12.88 12.93
C ALA A 157 1.71 14.07 13.50
N ALA A 158 1.60 14.19 14.82
CA ALA A 158 0.90 15.31 15.45
C ALA A 158 1.47 16.67 15.02
N GLN A 159 2.80 16.85 15.03
CA GLN A 159 3.42 18.10 14.58
C GLN A 159 3.12 18.40 13.10
N ARG A 160 3.10 17.36 12.25
CA ARG A 160 2.74 17.51 10.84
C ARG A 160 1.28 17.91 10.65
N PHE A 161 0.35 17.37 11.44
CA PHE A 161 -1.06 17.77 11.37
C PHE A 161 -1.32 19.16 11.96
N ILE A 162 -0.60 19.55 13.02
CA ILE A 162 -0.67 20.90 13.61
C ILE A 162 -0.22 21.95 12.59
N SER A 163 0.80 21.67 11.77
CA SER A 163 1.23 22.61 10.73
C SER A 163 0.24 22.78 9.57
N GLN A 164 -0.87 22.02 9.57
CA GLN A 164 -1.97 22.14 8.61
C GLN A 164 -3.20 22.85 9.19
N ASP A 165 -3.06 23.56 10.32
CA ASP A 165 -4.16 24.28 11.00
C ASP A 165 -4.85 25.36 10.15
N TYR A 166 -4.18 25.84 9.10
CA TYR A 166 -4.74 26.74 8.09
C TYR A 166 -5.82 26.10 7.20
N ARG A 167 -6.03 24.78 7.29
CA ARG A 167 -7.07 24.04 6.57
C ARG A 167 -8.27 23.76 7.46
N ASP A 168 -9.44 23.64 6.83
CA ASP A 168 -10.71 23.42 7.53
C ASP A 168 -10.69 22.11 8.33
N ASN A 169 -10.22 21.01 7.73
CA ASN A 169 -10.18 19.70 8.38
C ASN A 169 -8.88 18.94 8.17
N ARG A 170 -8.52 18.14 9.16
CA ARG A 170 -7.41 17.19 9.12
C ARG A 170 -7.96 15.81 9.41
N VAL A 171 -7.79 14.89 8.47
CA VAL A 171 -8.44 13.57 8.51
C VAL A 171 -7.42 12.47 8.27
N ILE A 172 -7.47 11.43 9.09
CA ILE A 172 -6.79 10.17 8.83
C ILE A 172 -7.83 9.14 8.40
N ILE A 173 -7.66 8.56 7.22
CA ILE A 173 -8.37 7.35 6.79
C ILE A 173 -7.61 6.14 7.33
N HIS A 174 -8.16 5.46 8.33
CA HIS A 174 -7.51 4.32 8.98
C HIS A 174 -8.10 2.99 8.49
N LEU A 175 -7.21 2.08 8.09
CA LEU A 175 -7.52 0.69 7.73
C LEU A 175 -6.86 -0.25 8.73
N GLY A 176 -7.67 -1.06 9.42
CA GLY A 176 -7.20 -2.05 10.39
C GLY A 176 -8.02 -3.33 10.38
N ASP A 177 -7.52 -4.35 11.05
CA ASP A 177 -8.20 -5.63 11.19
C ASP A 177 -9.47 -5.48 12.04
N HIS A 178 -10.50 -6.26 11.73
CA HIS A 178 -11.67 -6.37 12.60
C HIS A 178 -11.39 -7.41 13.69
N ASP A 179 -10.59 -7.01 14.67
CA ASP A 179 -10.26 -7.78 15.87
C ASP A 179 -10.16 -6.87 17.11
N PRO A 180 -9.96 -7.41 18.33
CA PRO A 180 -9.92 -6.60 19.55
C PRO A 180 -8.87 -5.47 19.53
N SER A 181 -7.68 -5.73 18.97
CA SER A 181 -6.58 -4.77 18.90
C SER A 181 -6.75 -3.78 17.76
N GLY A 182 -7.15 -4.24 16.57
CA GLY A 182 -7.32 -3.41 15.38
C GLY A 182 -8.40 -2.33 15.57
N ILE A 183 -9.48 -2.63 16.29
CA ILE A 183 -10.49 -1.63 16.68
C ILE A 183 -9.89 -0.61 17.65
N ASP A 184 -9.22 -1.08 18.71
CA ASP A 184 -8.60 -0.23 19.74
C ASP A 184 -7.53 0.70 19.18
N MET A 185 -6.77 0.27 18.18
CA MET A 185 -5.73 1.08 17.54
C MET A 185 -6.27 2.36 16.91
N THR A 186 -7.50 2.34 16.38
CA THR A 186 -8.12 3.56 15.85
C THR A 186 -8.32 4.59 16.97
N ARG A 187 -8.80 4.13 18.14
CA ARG A 187 -8.96 4.97 19.33
C ARG A 187 -7.60 5.47 19.83
N ASP A 188 -6.60 4.59 19.91
CA ASP A 188 -5.25 4.94 20.38
C ASP A 188 -4.60 6.03 19.52
N ILE A 189 -4.72 5.95 18.18
CA ILE A 189 -4.24 6.99 17.27
C ILE A 189 -4.94 8.33 17.58
N GLN A 190 -6.27 8.33 17.67
CA GLN A 190 -7.08 9.52 17.94
C GLN A 190 -6.70 10.18 19.28
N GLU A 191 -6.63 9.40 20.36
CA GLU A 191 -6.33 9.87 21.71
C GLU A 191 -4.92 10.43 21.81
N ARG A 192 -3.93 9.80 21.16
CA ARG A 192 -2.55 10.28 21.19
C ARG A 192 -2.35 11.53 20.36
N LEU A 193 -2.97 11.65 19.18
CA LEU A 193 -2.93 12.90 18.40
C LEU A 193 -3.54 14.05 19.20
N GLN A 194 -4.69 13.80 19.83
CA GLN A 194 -5.33 14.79 20.71
C GLN A 194 -4.45 15.16 21.91
N MET A 195 -3.80 14.16 22.54
CA MET A 195 -2.85 14.39 23.65
C MET A 195 -1.68 15.29 23.24
N PHE A 196 -1.21 15.17 21.99
CA PHE A 196 -0.17 16.04 21.43
C PHE A 196 -0.69 17.37 20.88
N GLY A 197 -1.97 17.67 21.04
CA GLY A 197 -2.60 18.94 20.62
C GLY A 197 -2.96 19.01 19.14
N ALA A 198 -2.89 17.90 18.41
CA ALA A 198 -3.33 17.84 17.02
C ALA A 198 -4.83 17.60 16.97
N ASP A 199 -5.57 18.58 16.44
CA ASP A 199 -6.99 18.38 16.10
C ASP A 199 -7.06 17.65 14.74
N VAL A 200 -7.36 16.36 14.81
CA VAL A 200 -7.38 15.43 13.68
C VAL A 200 -8.52 14.47 13.90
N TYR A 201 -9.30 14.18 12.86
CA TYR A 201 -10.34 13.17 12.91
C TYR A 201 -9.83 11.85 12.31
N VAL A 202 -9.78 10.80 13.11
CA VAL A 202 -9.39 9.46 12.66
C VAL A 202 -10.64 8.67 12.25
N LYS A 203 -10.84 8.53 10.94
CA LYS A 203 -11.96 7.79 10.35
C LYS A 203 -11.54 6.36 10.03
N ARG A 204 -12.10 5.39 10.74
CA ARG A 204 -11.95 3.96 10.40
C ARG A 204 -12.80 3.62 9.18
N VAL A 205 -12.17 3.13 8.12
CA VAL A 205 -12.83 2.81 6.83
C VAL A 205 -12.86 1.32 6.54
N ALA A 206 -11.89 0.57 7.07
CA ALA A 206 -11.87 -0.88 6.99
C ALA A 206 -11.28 -1.47 8.28
N LEU A 207 -11.64 -2.68 8.69
CA LEU A 207 -12.76 -3.50 8.21
C LEU A 207 -13.97 -3.33 9.14
N THR A 208 -15.18 -3.21 8.59
CA THR A 208 -16.46 -3.05 9.31
C THR A 208 -17.35 -4.29 9.16
N MET A 209 -18.29 -4.52 10.08
CA MET A 209 -19.24 -5.65 9.99
C MET A 209 -20.07 -5.66 8.70
N ASN A 210 -20.44 -4.48 8.18
CA ASN A 210 -21.16 -4.40 6.90
C ASN A 210 -20.29 -4.89 5.73
N GLN A 211 -19.00 -4.51 5.72
CA GLN A 211 -18.04 -4.99 4.72
C GLN A 211 -17.78 -6.49 4.86
N ILE A 212 -17.73 -7.02 6.09
CA ILE A 212 -17.62 -8.47 6.34
C ILE A 212 -18.82 -9.21 5.74
N GLY A 213 -20.04 -8.73 5.99
CA GLY A 213 -21.24 -9.32 5.40
C GLY A 213 -21.29 -9.23 3.87
N THR A 214 -20.67 -8.20 3.28
CA THR A 214 -20.66 -7.96 1.82
C THR A 214 -19.60 -8.80 1.11
N TYR A 215 -18.36 -8.79 1.61
CA TYR A 215 -17.21 -9.42 0.96
C TYR A 215 -16.97 -10.85 1.44
N ASN A 216 -17.62 -11.27 2.53
CA ASN A 216 -17.51 -12.59 3.15
C ASN A 216 -16.05 -13.08 3.30
N PRO A 217 -15.13 -12.27 3.86
CA PRO A 217 -13.76 -12.69 4.07
C PRO A 217 -13.71 -13.86 5.07
N PRO A 218 -12.75 -14.81 4.93
CA PRO A 218 -12.61 -15.93 5.85
C PRO A 218 -12.44 -15.46 7.31
N PRO A 219 -13.27 -15.94 8.25
CA PRO A 219 -13.13 -15.61 9.66
C PRO A 219 -11.95 -16.34 10.29
N ASN A 220 -11.43 -15.76 11.36
CA ASN A 220 -10.51 -16.38 12.31
C ASN A 220 -11.13 -16.40 13.70
N PRO A 221 -10.71 -17.31 14.60
CA PRO A 221 -11.08 -17.20 16.00
C PRO A 221 -10.56 -15.88 16.58
N ALA A 222 -11.39 -15.18 17.34
CA ALA A 222 -10.99 -13.98 18.06
C ALA A 222 -9.80 -14.29 18.98
N LYS A 223 -8.82 -13.38 19.04
CA LYS A 223 -7.61 -13.56 19.85
C LYS A 223 -7.93 -13.47 21.35
N ILE A 224 -8.35 -14.58 21.96
CA ILE A 224 -8.79 -14.67 23.37
C ILE A 224 -7.70 -14.21 24.36
N THR A 225 -6.42 -14.33 23.97
CA THR A 225 -5.29 -13.86 24.79
C THR A 225 -5.15 -12.34 24.82
N ASP A 226 -5.87 -11.61 23.96
CA ASP A 226 -5.92 -10.15 24.01
C ASP A 226 -6.70 -9.70 25.25
N SER A 227 -6.14 -8.77 26.03
CA SER A 227 -6.80 -8.21 27.21
C SER A 227 -8.13 -7.53 26.89
N ARG A 228 -8.37 -7.18 25.61
CA ARG A 228 -9.59 -6.54 25.10
C ARG A 228 -10.60 -7.54 24.53
N ALA A 229 -10.26 -8.83 24.50
CA ALA A 229 -11.07 -9.88 23.88
C ALA A 229 -12.48 -9.95 24.48
N SER A 230 -12.63 -9.83 25.80
CA SER A 230 -13.95 -9.96 26.45
C SER A 230 -14.96 -8.96 25.90
N LYS A 231 -14.62 -7.67 25.87
CA LYS A 231 -15.50 -6.62 25.36
C LYS A 231 -15.79 -6.81 23.87
N TYR A 232 -14.79 -7.20 23.10
CA TYR A 232 -14.95 -7.47 21.68
C TYR A 232 -15.91 -8.66 21.44
N ILE A 233 -15.77 -9.74 22.20
CA ILE A 233 -16.62 -10.93 22.08
C ILE A 233 -18.07 -10.62 22.45
N ASP A 234 -18.28 -9.82 23.49
CA ASP A 234 -19.62 -9.38 23.90
C ASP A 234 -20.32 -8.57 22.80
N GLU A 235 -19.57 -7.81 21.99
CA GLU A 235 -20.10 -6.90 20.97
C GLU A 235 -20.20 -7.53 19.57
N TYR A 236 -19.20 -8.34 19.18
CA TYR A 236 -19.03 -8.85 17.81
C TYR A 236 -18.97 -10.39 17.72
N GLY A 237 -18.90 -11.09 18.85
CA GLY A 237 -18.80 -12.54 18.91
C GLY A 237 -17.35 -13.07 18.87
N ASN A 238 -17.22 -14.39 18.69
CA ASN A 238 -15.94 -15.11 18.82
C ASN A 238 -15.10 -15.15 17.53
N GLU A 239 -15.44 -14.33 16.53
CA GLU A 239 -14.78 -14.31 15.23
C GLU A 239 -14.10 -12.95 14.99
N SER A 240 -13.00 -12.97 14.26
CA SER A 240 -12.24 -11.79 13.85
C SER A 240 -11.81 -11.91 12.40
N TRP A 241 -11.59 -10.78 11.74
CA TRP A 241 -11.28 -10.74 10.30
C TRP A 241 -10.06 -9.88 10.03
N GLU A 242 -9.20 -10.39 9.16
CA GLU A 242 -7.93 -9.77 8.82
C GLU A 242 -8.12 -8.96 7.53
N LEU A 243 -7.55 -7.76 7.46
CA LEU A 243 -7.62 -6.88 6.30
C LEU A 243 -6.98 -7.51 5.05
N ASP A 244 -5.96 -8.37 5.24
CA ASP A 244 -5.31 -9.14 4.16
C ASP A 244 -6.25 -10.11 3.44
N ALA A 245 -7.42 -10.39 4.03
CA ALA A 245 -8.42 -11.27 3.43
C ALA A 245 -9.30 -10.55 2.40
N LEU A 246 -9.28 -9.21 2.36
CA LEU A 246 -9.94 -8.45 1.30
C LEU A 246 -9.14 -8.53 0.00
N GLU A 247 -9.86 -8.48 -1.11
CA GLU A 247 -9.21 -8.28 -2.41
C GLU A 247 -8.53 -6.90 -2.47
N PRO A 248 -7.29 -6.79 -2.99
CA PRO A 248 -6.59 -5.53 -3.18
C PRO A 248 -7.41 -4.43 -3.89
N GLN A 249 -8.25 -4.81 -4.86
CA GLN A 249 -9.14 -3.86 -5.53
C GLN A 249 -10.14 -3.22 -4.55
N VAL A 250 -10.72 -4.01 -3.64
CA VAL A 250 -11.64 -3.50 -2.61
C VAL A 250 -10.95 -2.47 -1.71
N ILE A 251 -9.71 -2.74 -1.29
CA ILE A 251 -8.91 -1.79 -0.50
C ILE A 251 -8.66 -0.51 -1.29
N THR A 252 -8.31 -0.65 -2.57
CA THR A 252 -8.05 0.47 -3.48
C THR A 252 -9.28 1.35 -3.67
N ASP A 253 -10.45 0.74 -3.89
CA ASP A 253 -11.72 1.43 -4.08
C ASP A 253 -12.15 2.16 -2.80
N LEU A 254 -12.01 1.52 -1.64
CA LEU A 254 -12.33 2.14 -0.35
C LEU A 254 -11.49 3.39 -0.11
N ILE A 255 -10.17 3.31 -0.31
CA ILE A 255 -9.27 4.44 -0.17
C ILE A 255 -9.63 5.54 -1.17
N THR A 256 -9.82 5.18 -2.44
CA THR A 256 -10.10 6.14 -3.51
C THR A 256 -11.39 6.91 -3.22
N ASN A 257 -12.47 6.21 -2.85
CA ASN A 257 -13.76 6.84 -2.58
C ASN A 257 -13.68 7.80 -1.38
N GLU A 258 -12.98 7.40 -0.31
CA GLU A 258 -12.88 8.19 0.91
C GLU A 258 -12.00 9.43 0.74
N VAL A 259 -10.87 9.27 0.06
CA VAL A 259 -9.94 10.38 -0.22
C VAL A 259 -10.57 11.38 -1.20
N THR A 260 -11.19 10.89 -2.28
CA THR A 260 -11.81 11.77 -3.29
C THR A 260 -13.01 12.52 -2.72
N ALA A 261 -13.78 11.94 -1.81
CA ALA A 261 -14.88 12.62 -1.11
C ALA A 261 -14.42 13.79 -0.24
N LEU A 262 -13.16 13.80 0.20
CA LEU A 262 -12.55 14.86 1.01
C LEU A 262 -11.77 15.86 0.15
N ARG A 263 -11.77 15.73 -1.17
CA ARG A 263 -11.01 16.57 -2.08
C ARG A 263 -11.94 17.49 -2.86
N ASN A 264 -11.51 18.74 -3.06
CA ASN A 264 -12.07 19.61 -4.07
C ASN A 264 -11.44 19.28 -5.44
N ASP A 265 -12.25 18.70 -6.33
CA ASP A 265 -11.82 18.27 -7.66
C ASP A 265 -11.43 19.42 -8.60
N GLU A 266 -12.00 20.62 -8.45
CA GLU A 266 -11.66 21.78 -9.28
C GLU A 266 -10.24 22.26 -8.96
N ILE A 267 -9.91 22.38 -7.67
CA ILE A 267 -8.56 22.75 -7.20
C ILE A 267 -7.56 21.69 -7.65
N TYR A 268 -7.89 20.40 -7.47
CA TYR A 268 -7.02 19.30 -7.86
C TYR A 268 -6.69 19.33 -9.36
N ARG A 269 -7.71 19.52 -10.21
CA ARG A 269 -7.53 19.59 -11.67
C ARG A 269 -6.69 20.80 -12.07
N SER A 270 -6.92 21.96 -11.46
CA SER A 270 -6.12 23.17 -11.70
C SER A 270 -4.62 22.95 -11.41
N VAL A 271 -4.30 22.22 -10.32
CA VAL A 271 -2.90 21.85 -10.01
C VAL A 271 -2.37 20.85 -11.03
N CYS A 272 -3.15 19.85 -11.42
CA CYS A 272 -2.75 18.88 -12.46
C CYS A 272 -2.45 19.57 -13.80
N ASP A 273 -3.29 20.51 -14.23
CA ASP A 273 -3.10 21.28 -15.46
C ASP A 273 -1.84 22.17 -15.38
N SER A 274 -1.52 22.68 -14.19
CA SER A 274 -0.29 23.45 -13.96
C SER A 274 0.95 22.56 -13.96
N GLU A 275 0.85 21.36 -13.39
CA GLU A 275 1.92 20.36 -13.40
C GLU A 275 2.24 19.91 -14.84
N GLU A 276 1.21 19.64 -15.65
CA GLU A 276 1.39 19.21 -17.04
C GLU A 276 2.03 20.32 -17.89
N ARG A 277 1.66 21.58 -17.69
CA ARG A 277 2.34 22.72 -18.32
C ARG A 277 3.83 22.77 -17.95
N GLY A 278 4.17 22.58 -16.68
CA GLY A 278 5.57 22.50 -16.25
C GLY A 278 6.33 21.31 -16.87
N LYS A 279 5.66 20.16 -17.04
CA LYS A 279 6.23 19.01 -17.76
C LYS A 279 6.47 19.31 -19.24
N ASP A 280 5.56 20.04 -19.88
CA ASP A 280 5.71 20.47 -21.27
C ASP A 280 6.87 21.48 -21.45
N GLU A 281 7.04 22.41 -20.51
CA GLU A 281 8.19 23.31 -20.47
C GLU A 281 9.52 22.55 -20.35
N LEU A 282 9.61 21.60 -19.41
CA LEU A 282 10.79 20.75 -19.24
C LEU A 282 11.08 19.93 -20.49
N LYS A 283 10.04 19.39 -21.14
CA LYS A 283 10.15 18.64 -22.39
C LYS A 283 10.63 19.52 -23.56
N MET A 284 10.21 20.77 -23.60
CA MET A 284 10.66 21.73 -24.60
C MET A 284 12.15 22.03 -24.42
N ILE A 285 12.61 22.23 -23.18
CA ILE A 285 14.02 22.44 -22.84
C ILE A 285 14.84 21.20 -23.20
N GLU A 286 14.40 20.01 -22.76
CA GLU A 286 15.01 18.71 -23.07
C GLU A 286 15.28 18.56 -24.58
N ARG A 287 14.26 18.82 -25.41
CA ARG A 287 14.35 18.67 -26.88
C ARG A 287 15.21 19.73 -27.57
N ASN A 288 15.45 20.86 -26.92
CA ASN A 288 16.20 21.98 -27.48
C ASN A 288 17.44 22.29 -26.64
N TYR A 289 17.97 21.30 -25.90
CA TYR A 289 19.05 21.51 -24.94
C TYR A 289 20.25 22.23 -25.56
N ASP A 290 20.78 21.74 -26.69
CA ASP A 290 21.93 22.35 -27.37
C ASP A 290 21.66 23.79 -27.81
N LYS A 291 20.43 24.09 -28.26
CA LYS A 291 20.03 25.45 -28.65
C LYS A 291 19.92 26.36 -27.44
N ALA A 292 19.40 25.86 -26.31
CA ALA A 292 19.29 26.61 -25.08
C ALA A 292 20.68 26.96 -24.51
N VAL A 293 21.60 26.00 -24.52
CA VAL A 293 23.01 26.23 -24.12
C VAL A 293 23.67 27.24 -25.03
N ALA A 294 23.59 27.06 -26.36
CA ALA A 294 24.20 27.99 -27.31
C ALA A 294 23.64 29.42 -27.23
N PHE A 295 22.35 29.57 -26.90
CA PHE A 295 21.74 30.88 -26.66
C PHE A 295 22.36 31.55 -25.42
N LEU A 296 22.48 30.83 -24.30
CA LEU A 296 23.04 31.37 -23.06
C LEU A 296 24.54 31.70 -23.21
N GLU A 297 25.31 30.86 -23.90
CA GLU A 297 26.72 31.14 -24.23
C GLU A 297 26.88 32.39 -25.09
N SER A 298 25.85 32.79 -25.84
CA SER A 298 25.88 34.01 -26.65
C SER A 298 25.48 35.28 -25.89
N GLU A 299 24.91 35.13 -24.68
CA GLU A 299 24.56 36.25 -23.79
C GLU A 299 25.63 36.54 -22.72
N GLU A 300 26.61 35.64 -22.53
CA GLU A 300 27.83 35.86 -21.70
C GLU A 300 28.92 36.65 -22.44
#